data_AF-A0AA95D814-F1
#
_entry.id   AF-A0AA95D814-F1
#
_cell.length_a   1.000
_cell.length_b   1.000
_cell.length_c   1.000
_cell.angle_alpha   90.00
_cell.angle_beta   90.00
_cell.angle_gamma   90.00
#
_symmetry.space_group_name_H-M   'P 1'
#
loop_
_entity.id
_entity.type
_entity.pdbx_description
1 polymer ?
#
loop_
_entity_poly.entity_id
_entity_poly.type
_entity_poly.pdbx_seq_one_letter_code
_entity_poly.pdbx_strand_id
1 'polypeptide(L)'
;MLVSLGVMVSTALIMSAIFSGCAVNQETLVTVQDQAPMLPFILFLLNASVVEEVFYREVLWGVLSQPVVQFLLTSFLFTLAHHPSSLITWGLYGSLGLVLGLVRLKADCFTSTLVHLSWNGIVFFLSLL
;
A
#
# COMPACT_ATOMS: atom_id res chain seq x y z
N MET A 1 -4.47 -0.56 -13.70
CA MET A 1 -3.14 -0.05 -13.30
C MET A 1 -3.10 1.48 -13.25
N LEU A 2 -3.11 2.22 -14.38
CA LEU A 2 -2.99 3.69 -14.37
C LEU A 2 -4.11 4.41 -13.60
N VAL A 3 -5.37 3.99 -13.78
CA VAL A 3 -6.50 4.56 -13.01
C VAL A 3 -6.31 4.35 -11.52
N SER A 4 -5.90 3.15 -11.10
CA SER A 4 -5.62 2.81 -9.70
C SER A 4 -4.54 3.71 -9.11
N LEU A 5 -3.42 3.90 -9.83
CA LEU A 5 -2.35 4.80 -9.42
C LEU A 5 -2.82 6.26 -9.35
N GLY A 6 -3.62 6.71 -10.32
CA GLY A 6 -4.20 8.06 -10.31
C GLY A 6 -5.09 8.30 -9.09
N VAL A 7 -5.91 7.33 -8.70
CA VAL A 7 -6.74 7.40 -7.48
C VAL A 7 -5.87 7.45 -6.23
N MET A 8 -4.83 6.63 -6.16
CA MET A 8 -3.92 6.57 -5.00
C MET A 8 -3.15 7.87 -4.83
N VAL A 9 -2.58 8.42 -5.91
CA VAL A 9 -1.90 9.73 -5.90
C VAL A 9 -2.87 10.84 -5.50
N SER A 10 -4.06 10.88 -6.09
CA SER A 10 -5.07 11.90 -5.76
C SER A 10 -5.47 11.84 -4.29
N THR A 11 -5.67 10.63 -3.75
CA THR A 11 -6.04 10.45 -2.35
C THR A 11 -4.90 10.90 -1.44
N ALA A 12 -3.65 10.54 -1.76
CA ALA A 12 -2.51 10.99 -0.98
C ALA A 12 -2.37 12.52 -0.97
N LEU A 13 -2.53 13.18 -2.12
CA LEU A 13 -2.50 14.64 -2.21
C LEU A 13 -3.63 15.30 -1.41
N ILE A 14 -4.85 14.78 -1.50
CA ILE A 14 -6.00 15.29 -0.75
C ILE A 14 -5.78 15.13 0.75
N MET A 15 -5.32 13.97 1.21
CA MET A 15 -5.07 13.71 2.62
C MET A 15 -3.98 14.65 3.17
N SER A 16 -2.90 14.87 2.41
CA SER A 16 -1.83 15.81 2.77
C SER A 16 -2.28 17.27 2.76
N ALA A 17 -3.24 17.66 1.91
CA ALA A 17 -3.75 19.03 1.86
C ALA A 17 -4.72 19.34 3.01
N ILE A 18 -5.53 18.34 3.42
CA ILE A 18 -6.54 18.51 4.46
C ILE A 18 -5.94 18.37 5.86
N PHE A 19 -4.94 17.50 6.02
CA PHE A 19 -4.38 17.17 7.31
C PHE A 19 -2.86 17.31 7.35
N SER A 20 -2.34 17.94 8.41
CA SER A 20 -0.91 18.04 8.66
C SER A 20 -0.40 16.81 9.43
N GLY A 21 0.50 16.04 8.82
CA GLY A 21 1.18 14.92 9.49
C GLY A 21 1.74 13.88 8.52
N CYS A 22 2.86 13.25 8.90
CA CYS A 22 3.44 12.12 8.18
C CYS A 22 3.00 10.80 8.84
N ALA A 23 2.91 9.72 8.06
CA ALA A 23 2.64 8.41 8.61
C ALA A 23 3.89 7.87 9.34
N VAL A 24 3.74 7.35 10.56
CA VAL A 24 4.88 6.89 11.40
C VAL A 24 5.73 5.82 10.71
N ASN A 25 5.09 4.90 9.99
CA ASN A 25 5.77 3.89 9.20
C ASN A 25 6.50 4.50 7.98
N GLN A 26 5.94 5.54 7.34
CA GLN A 26 6.65 6.29 6.29
C GLN A 26 7.91 6.98 6.85
N GLU A 27 7.82 7.61 8.02
CA GLU A 27 8.96 8.23 8.70
C GLU A 27 10.03 7.19 9.08
N THR A 28 9.61 6.01 9.53
CA THR A 28 10.51 4.88 9.80
C THR A 28 11.22 4.42 8.53
N LEU A 29 10.50 4.29 7.41
CA LEU A 29 11.09 3.91 6.13
C LEU A 29 12.14 4.91 5.64
N VAL A 30 11.85 6.22 5.75
CA VAL A 30 12.81 7.28 5.41
C VAL A 30 14.06 7.18 6.30
N THR A 31 13.88 6.99 7.61
CA THR A 31 15.01 6.81 8.55
C THR A 31 15.88 5.61 8.19
N VAL A 32 15.26 4.48 7.83
CA VAL A 32 16.00 3.27 7.41
C VAL A 32 16.69 3.49 6.07
N GLN A 33 16.03 4.18 5.12
CA GLN A 33 16.60 4.53 3.82
C GLN A 33 17.87 5.37 3.96
N ASP A 34 17.90 6.33 4.88
CA ASP A 34 19.06 7.18 5.14
C ASP A 34 20.26 6.42 5.73
N GLN A 35 20.00 5.24 6.33
CA GLN A 35 21.03 4.43 6.99
C GLN A 35 21.44 3.20 6.18
N ALA A 36 20.60 2.73 5.26
CA ALA A 36 20.81 1.51 4.51
C ALA A 36 21.41 1.79 3.12
N PRO A 37 22.25 0.87 2.58
CA PRO A 37 22.62 0.95 1.18
C PRO A 37 21.38 0.83 0.28
N MET A 38 21.36 1.60 -0.81
CA MET A 38 20.19 1.74 -1.68
C MET A 38 19.68 0.42 -2.27
N LEU A 39 20.57 -0.47 -2.68
CA LEU A 39 20.18 -1.74 -3.30
C LEU A 39 19.40 -2.67 -2.32
N PRO A 40 19.90 -2.95 -1.10
CA PRO A 40 19.11 -3.62 -0.06
C PRO A 40 17.74 -2.98 0.21
N PHE A 41 17.67 -1.64 0.23
CA PHE A 41 16.41 -0.94 0.47
C PHE A 41 15.40 -1.15 -0.67
N ILE A 42 15.86 -1.08 -1.92
CA ILE A 42 15.03 -1.38 -3.10
C ILE A 42 14.54 -2.84 -3.03
N LEU A 43 15.42 -3.79 -2.74
CA LEU A 43 15.03 -5.21 -2.60
C LEU A 43 14.01 -5.42 -1.48
N PHE A 44 14.14 -4.69 -0.36
CA PHE A 44 13.16 -4.68 0.71
C PHE A 44 11.79 -4.18 0.21
N LEU A 45 11.73 -3.06 -0.52
CA LEU A 45 10.47 -2.54 -1.06
C LEU A 45 9.81 -3.51 -2.05
N LEU A 46 10.60 -4.13 -2.93
CA LEU A 46 10.12 -5.14 -3.87
C LEU A 46 9.55 -6.35 -3.12
N ASN A 47 10.28 -6.85 -2.14
CA ASN A 47 9.88 -8.00 -1.34
C ASN A 47 8.62 -7.70 -0.50
N ALA A 48 8.54 -6.52 0.12
CA ALA A 48 7.39 -6.10 0.92
C ALA A 48 6.10 -6.12 0.09
N SER A 49 6.10 -5.49 -1.10
CA SER A 49 4.91 -5.51 -1.97
C SER A 49 4.49 -6.93 -2.37
N VAL A 50 5.43 -7.81 -2.70
CA VAL A 50 5.10 -9.20 -3.07
C VAL A 50 4.52 -9.97 -1.89
N VAL A 51 5.18 -9.91 -0.73
CA VAL A 51 4.75 -10.64 0.47
C VAL A 51 3.37 -10.18 0.93
N GLU A 52 3.13 -8.87 0.96
CA GLU A 52 1.85 -8.32 1.38
C GLU A 52 0.72 -8.74 0.43
N GLU A 53 0.92 -8.64 -0.89
CA GLU A 53 -0.11 -9.04 -1.84
C GLU A 53 -0.35 -10.54 -1.86
N VAL A 54 0.70 -11.38 -1.81
CA VAL A 54 0.52 -12.84 -1.70
C VAL A 54 -0.23 -13.20 -0.43
N PHE A 55 0.11 -12.59 0.71
CA PHE A 55 -0.57 -12.88 1.96
C PHE A 55 -2.03 -12.45 1.94
N TYR A 56 -2.32 -11.19 1.62
CA TYR A 56 -3.68 -10.66 1.74
C TYR A 56 -4.56 -10.93 0.52
N ARG A 57 -4.02 -10.91 -0.70
CA ARG A 57 -4.77 -10.99 -1.96
C ARG A 57 -4.71 -12.37 -2.62
N GLU A 58 -3.87 -13.28 -2.15
CA GLU A 58 -3.88 -14.68 -2.62
C GLU A 58 -4.25 -15.66 -1.50
N VAL A 59 -3.44 -15.73 -0.43
CA VAL A 59 -3.64 -16.71 0.66
C VAL A 59 -4.92 -16.43 1.44
N LEU A 60 -5.01 -15.28 2.10
CA LEU A 60 -6.19 -14.94 2.90
C LEU A 60 -7.44 -14.79 2.02
N TRP A 61 -7.26 -14.24 0.81
CA TRP A 61 -8.33 -14.13 -0.19
C TRP A 61 -8.93 -15.49 -0.55
N GLY A 62 -8.08 -16.51 -0.77
CA GLY A 62 -8.51 -17.86 -1.15
C GLY A 62 -9.20 -18.65 -0.04
N VAL A 63 -8.97 -18.29 1.22
CA VAL A 63 -9.66 -18.90 2.38
C VAL A 63 -11.09 -18.37 2.54
N LEU A 64 -11.34 -17.13 2.10
CA LEU A 64 -12.64 -16.47 2.22
C LEU A 64 -13.54 -16.80 1.03
N SER A 65 -14.84 -16.99 1.27
CA SER A 65 -15.77 -17.46 0.23
C SER A 65 -16.61 -16.36 -0.45
N GLN A 66 -16.79 -15.21 0.21
CA GLN A 66 -17.65 -14.14 -0.30
C GLN A 66 -16.80 -12.97 -0.84
N PRO A 67 -17.00 -12.50 -2.10
CA PRO A 67 -16.21 -11.43 -2.69
C PRO A 67 -16.19 -10.13 -1.90
N VAL A 68 -17.33 -9.76 -1.29
CA VAL A 68 -17.42 -8.55 -0.45
C VAL A 68 -16.60 -8.72 0.83
N VAL A 69 -16.63 -9.91 1.44
CA VAL A 69 -15.85 -10.20 2.65
C VAL A 69 -14.36 -10.26 2.33
N GLN A 70 -13.96 -10.91 1.24
CA GLN A 70 -12.59 -10.89 0.72
C GLN A 70 -12.09 -9.45 0.63
N PHE A 71 -12.79 -8.65 -0.16
CA PHE A 71 -12.43 -7.25 -0.40
C PHE A 71 -12.30 -6.42 0.87
N LEU A 72 -13.32 -6.42 1.73
CA LEU A 72 -13.34 -5.56 2.92
C LEU A 72 -12.36 -6.05 3.98
N LEU A 73 -12.35 -7.35 4.28
CA LEU A 73 -11.53 -7.90 5.36
C LEU A 73 -10.04 -7.80 5.03
N THR A 74 -9.63 -8.18 3.81
CA THR A 74 -8.21 -8.14 3.43
C THR A 74 -7.71 -6.71 3.28
N SER A 75 -8.57 -5.75 2.93
CA SER A 75 -8.22 -4.32 2.89
C SER A 75 -8.10 -3.72 4.29
N PHE A 76 -9.02 -4.09 5.19
CA PHE A 76 -9.00 -3.65 6.58
C PHE A 76 -7.78 -4.19 7.34
N LEU A 77 -7.48 -5.48 7.22
CA LEU A 77 -6.31 -6.09 7.87
C LEU A 77 -4.99 -5.56 7.31
N PHE A 78 -4.91 -5.32 6.00
CA PHE A 78 -3.78 -4.62 5.39
C PHE A 78 -3.58 -3.24 6.03
N THR A 79 -4.65 -2.47 6.17
CA THR A 79 -4.62 -1.14 6.80
C THR A 79 -4.13 -1.22 8.25
N LEU A 80 -4.65 -2.18 9.02
CA LEU A 80 -4.25 -2.38 10.42
C LEU A 80 -2.76 -2.75 10.57
N ALA A 81 -2.20 -3.55 9.66
CA ALA A 81 -0.78 -3.91 9.68
C ALA A 81 0.16 -2.71 9.51
N HIS A 82 -0.35 -1.59 8.99
CA HIS A 82 0.39 -0.33 8.88
C HIS A 82 0.28 0.54 10.15
N HIS A 83 -0.32 0.01 11.23
CA HIS A 83 -0.46 0.67 12.54
C HIS A 83 -0.95 2.13 12.46
N PRO A 84 -2.10 2.38 11.79
CA PRO A 84 -2.59 3.74 11.59
C PRO A 84 -2.96 4.39 12.93
N SER A 85 -2.31 5.51 13.26
CA SER A 85 -2.46 6.24 14.52
C SER A 85 -3.26 7.53 14.39
N SER A 86 -3.54 7.97 13.16
CA SER A 86 -4.29 9.19 12.86
C SER A 86 -5.29 8.98 11.72
N LEU A 87 -6.29 9.87 11.61
CA LEU A 87 -7.26 9.84 10.50
C LEU A 87 -6.58 9.91 9.12
N ILE A 88 -5.44 10.62 9.03
CA ILE A 88 -4.62 10.70 7.82
C ILE A 88 -4.09 9.31 7.44
N THR A 89 -3.45 8.62 8.40
CA THR A 89 -2.88 7.29 8.15
C THR A 89 -3.95 6.24 7.87
N TRP A 90 -5.13 6.36 8.49
CA TRP A 90 -6.29 5.56 8.15
C TRP A 90 -6.77 5.83 6.72
N GLY A 91 -6.83 7.09 6.29
CA GLY A 91 -7.18 7.48 4.93
C GLY A 91 -6.18 6.97 3.89
N LEU A 92 -4.88 7.14 4.15
CA LEU A 92 -3.80 6.71 3.26
C LEU A 92 -3.75 5.19 3.11
N TYR A 93 -3.58 4.44 4.20
CA TYR A 93 -3.46 2.98 4.13
C TYR A 93 -4.80 2.29 3.85
N GLY A 94 -5.91 2.86 4.33
CA GLY A 94 -7.26 2.41 4.00
C GLY A 94 -7.54 2.51 2.52
N SER A 95 -7.30 3.67 1.90
CA SER A 95 -7.50 3.85 0.47
C SER A 95 -6.57 2.98 -0.37
N LEU A 96 -5.30 2.84 0.04
CA LEU A 96 -4.35 1.93 -0.60
C LEU A 96 -4.87 0.49 -0.57
N GLY A 97 -5.22 -0.01 0.62
CA GLY A 97 -5.77 -1.36 0.80
C GLY A 97 -7.01 -1.60 -0.06
N LEU A 98 -7.94 -0.65 -0.09
CA LEU A 98 -9.16 -0.72 -0.92
C LEU A 98 -8.84 -0.69 -2.41
N VAL A 99 -7.91 0.13 -2.89
CA VAL A 99 -7.55 0.15 -4.32
C VAL A 99 -6.93 -1.19 -4.72
N LEU A 100 -6.01 -1.73 -3.92
CA LEU A 100 -5.39 -3.04 -4.16
C LEU A 100 -6.43 -4.16 -4.11
N GLY A 101 -7.35 -4.13 -3.14
CA GLY A 101 -8.48 -5.06 -3.07
C GLY A 101 -9.40 -4.98 -4.29
N LEU A 102 -9.67 -3.79 -4.81
CA LEU A 102 -10.47 -3.60 -6.02
C LEU A 102 -9.74 -4.12 -7.25
N VAL A 103 -8.43 -3.89 -7.36
CA VAL A 103 -7.62 -4.46 -8.45
C VAL A 103 -7.68 -5.99 -8.40
N ARG A 104 -7.54 -6.59 -7.21
CA ARG A 104 -7.68 -8.05 -7.04
C ARG A 104 -9.06 -8.57 -7.42
N LEU A 105 -10.13 -7.84 -7.11
CA LEU A 105 -11.51 -8.21 -7.50
C LEU A 105 -11.72 -8.17 -9.02
N LYS A 106 -11.08 -7.23 -9.71
CA LYS A 106 -11.32 -6.96 -11.14
C LYS A 106 -10.32 -7.64 -12.07
N ALA A 107 -9.17 -8.04 -11.54
CA ALA A 107 -8.11 -8.71 -12.26
C ALA A 107 -7.60 -9.89 -11.41
N ASP A 108 -6.36 -9.81 -10.91
CA ASP A 108 -5.68 -10.89 -10.22
C ASP A 108 -4.65 -10.35 -9.20
N CYS A 109 -4.02 -11.26 -8.45
CA CYS A 109 -3.01 -10.91 -7.45
C CYS A 109 -1.75 -10.32 -8.10
N PHE A 110 -1.37 -10.77 -9.29
CA PHE A 110 -0.19 -10.28 -10.00
C PHE A 110 -0.34 -8.80 -10.37
N THR A 111 -1.49 -8.42 -10.93
CA THR A 111 -1.83 -7.04 -11.29
C THR A 111 -1.88 -6.15 -10.06
N SER A 112 -2.42 -6.65 -8.94
CA SER A 112 -2.40 -5.93 -7.66
C SER A 112 -0.97 -5.70 -7.17
N THR A 113 -0.11 -6.72 -7.27
CA THR A 113 1.33 -6.65 -6.96
C THR A 113 2.04 -5.60 -7.81
N LEU A 114 1.79 -5.54 -9.12
CA LEU A 114 2.38 -4.52 -9.98
C LEU A 114 1.94 -3.09 -9.60
N VAL A 115 0.68 -2.91 -9.23
CA VAL A 115 0.17 -1.60 -8.75
C VAL A 115 0.86 -1.22 -7.43
N HIS A 116 0.98 -2.16 -6.50
CA HIS A 116 1.64 -1.93 -5.22
C HIS A 116 3.13 -1.61 -5.40
N LEU A 117 3.85 -2.39 -6.21
CA LEU A 117 5.25 -2.13 -6.57
C LEU A 117 5.42 -0.74 -7.19
N SER A 118 4.51 -0.36 -8.10
CA SER A 118 4.53 0.97 -8.73
C SER A 118 4.32 2.08 -7.70
N TRP A 119 3.43 1.89 -6.74
CA TRP A 119 3.21 2.84 -5.64
C TRP A 119 4.46 3.02 -4.78
N ASN A 120 5.06 1.92 -4.32
CA ASN A 120 6.28 1.96 -3.52
C ASN A 120 7.43 2.59 -4.32
N GLY A 121 7.55 2.30 -5.62
CA GLY A 121 8.53 2.93 -6.51
C GLY A 121 8.33 4.44 -6.66
N ILE A 122 7.08 4.91 -6.80
CA ILE A 122 6.75 6.35 -6.85
C ILE A 122 7.11 7.03 -5.53
N VAL A 123 6.65 6.48 -4.40
CA VAL A 123 6.93 7.04 -3.07
C VAL A 123 8.42 7.08 -2.80
N PHE A 124 9.15 6.02 -3.13
CA PHE A 124 10.61 5.97 -3.03
C PHE A 124 11.27 7.04 -3.88
N PHE A 125 10.92 7.16 -5.17
CA PHE A 125 11.50 8.17 -6.03
C PHE A 125 11.23 9.60 -5.52
N LEU A 126 10.01 9.86 -5.04
CA LEU A 126 9.66 11.15 -4.45
C LEU A 126 10.42 11.45 -3.16
N SER A 127 10.80 10.44 -2.37
CA SER A 127 11.61 10.62 -1.16
C SER A 127 13.07 11.02 -1.45
N LEU A 128 13.53 10.88 -2.69
CA LEU A 128 14.87 11.28 -3.13
C LEU A 128 14.95 12.72 -3.65
N LEU A 129 13.80 13.40 -3.79
CA LEU A 129 13.67 14.79 -4.24
C LEU A 129 13.63 15.75 -3.05
#